data_AF-A0AAE3JE48-F1
#
_entry.id   AF-A0AAE3JE48-F1
#
_cell.length_a   1.000
_cell.length_b   1.000
_cell.length_c   1.000
_cell.angle_alpha   90.00
_cell.angle_beta   90.00
_cell.angle_gamma   90.00
#
_symmetry.space_group_name_H-M   'P 1'
#
loop_
_entity.id
_entity.type
_entity.pdbx_description
1 polymer ?
#
loop_
_entity_poly.entity_id
_entity_poly.type
_entity_poly.pdbx_seq_one_letter_code
_entity_poly.pdbx_strand_id
1 'polypeptide(L)'
;MSYPKKNTDPSPEEKPFRSGEKGFAVFWLLFGGYFFYQSMKLYQKYPGLDSCAAVPLFVTGVIVVCALIILLIDRKKPSESSGKAAGEVFKATLHTMFPLDVLVTVLLILLYCVALNLRLGFYPSTSIFLWVAMTWFMRKNYLAAGRIDQKVLVRTAGKNLIWTALAIIFILIVFTYLFKVVLP
;
A
#
# COMPACT_ATOMS: atom_id res chain seq x y z
N MET A 1 39.56 46.89 -14.70
CA MET A 1 39.02 45.66 -15.29
C MET A 1 38.27 44.91 -14.20
N SER A 2 36.94 45.02 -14.19
CA SER A 2 36.09 44.38 -13.19
C SER A 2 35.65 43.03 -13.74
N TYR A 3 36.05 41.94 -13.10
CA TYR A 3 35.57 40.60 -13.46
C TYR A 3 34.08 40.50 -13.12
N PRO A 4 33.22 39.98 -14.01
CA PRO A 4 31.82 39.79 -13.67
C PRO A 4 31.71 38.73 -12.57
N LYS A 5 30.97 39.07 -11.50
CA LYS A 5 30.61 38.13 -10.43
C LYS A 5 29.89 36.94 -11.06
N LYS A 6 30.43 35.74 -10.84
CA LYS A 6 29.79 34.47 -11.18
C LYS A 6 28.48 34.41 -10.41
N ASN A 7 27.34 34.56 -11.10
CA ASN A 7 26.03 34.23 -10.56
C ASN A 7 26.06 32.75 -10.17
N THR A 8 26.26 32.49 -8.89
CA THR A 8 26.03 31.19 -8.28
C THR A 8 24.53 31.06 -8.03
N ASP A 9 23.75 30.96 -9.10
CA ASP A 9 22.45 30.33 -8.99
C ASP A 9 22.71 28.85 -8.71
N PRO A 10 22.19 28.28 -7.61
CA PRO A 10 22.33 26.86 -7.37
C PRO A 10 21.62 26.09 -8.48
N SER A 11 22.34 25.12 -9.07
CA SER A 11 21.84 24.14 -10.02
C SER A 11 20.51 23.53 -9.55
N PRO A 12 19.52 23.27 -10.43
CA PRO A 12 18.20 22.74 -10.04
C PRO A 12 18.20 21.28 -9.51
N GLU A 13 19.36 20.67 -9.23
CA GLU A 13 19.51 19.22 -9.10
C GLU A 13 19.61 18.63 -7.68
N GLU A 14 19.51 19.40 -6.61
CA GLU A 14 19.27 18.83 -5.27
C GLU A 14 18.03 19.46 -4.67
N LYS A 15 16.86 18.93 -5.03
CA LYS A 15 15.68 19.14 -4.19
C LYS A 15 15.99 18.54 -2.83
N PRO A 16 16.04 19.36 -1.77
CA PRO A 16 16.24 18.82 -0.45
C PRO A 16 15.07 17.89 -0.09
N PHE A 17 15.42 16.77 0.53
CA PHE A 17 14.49 15.71 0.89
C PHE A 17 13.42 16.23 1.84
N ARG A 18 12.15 15.95 1.53
CA ARG A 18 10.99 16.45 2.29
C ARG A 18 11.05 15.90 3.72
N SER A 19 10.90 16.78 4.69
CA SER A 19 10.80 16.46 6.12
C SER A 19 9.93 15.21 6.37
N GLY A 20 10.52 14.12 6.90
CA GLY A 20 9.82 12.88 7.29
C GLY A 20 10.32 11.57 6.66
N GLU A 21 11.14 11.62 5.61
CA GLU A 21 11.54 10.41 4.85
C GLU A 21 12.45 9.44 5.63
N LYS A 22 13.30 9.93 6.54
CA LYS A 22 14.11 9.05 7.41
C LYS A 22 13.24 8.31 8.42
N GLY A 23 12.23 8.98 9.00
CA GLY A 23 11.24 8.34 9.86
C GLY A 23 10.41 7.30 9.09
N PHE A 24 10.16 7.57 7.80
CA PHE A 24 9.45 6.65 6.92
C PHE A 24 10.20 5.35 6.65
N ALA A 25 11.49 5.42 6.35
CA ALA A 25 12.30 4.23 6.13
C ALA A 25 12.45 3.38 7.42
N VAL A 26 12.61 4.03 8.59
CA VAL A 26 12.68 3.32 9.88
C VAL A 26 11.35 2.65 10.22
N PHE A 27 10.22 3.33 10.03
CA PHE A 27 8.90 2.74 10.25
C PHE A 27 8.69 1.51 9.36
N TRP A 28 8.99 1.62 8.06
CA TRP A 28 8.87 0.50 7.14
C TRP A 28 9.82 -0.65 7.44
N LEU A 29 11.01 -0.36 7.98
CA LEU A 29 11.93 -1.40 8.43
C LEU A 29 11.36 -2.18 9.62
N LEU A 30 10.84 -1.48 10.63
CA LEU A 30 10.26 -2.10 11.82
C LEU A 30 8.96 -2.85 11.48
N PHE A 31 8.07 -2.18 10.74
CA PHE A 31 6.79 -2.75 10.31
C PHE A 31 7.00 -3.92 9.36
N GLY A 32 7.79 -3.74 8.30
CA GLY A 32 8.16 -4.78 7.36
C GLY A 32 8.89 -5.95 8.02
N GLY A 33 9.81 -5.67 8.95
CA GLY A 33 10.53 -6.69 9.71
C GLY A 33 9.62 -7.54 10.60
N TYR A 34 8.64 -6.93 11.27
CA TYR A 34 7.64 -7.64 12.04
C TYR A 34 6.80 -8.58 11.17
N PHE A 35 6.28 -8.09 10.03
CA PHE A 35 5.49 -8.91 9.11
C PHE A 35 6.34 -9.97 8.39
N PHE A 36 7.62 -9.70 8.13
CA PHE A 36 8.56 -10.68 7.62
C PHE A 36 8.77 -11.82 8.61
N TYR A 37 8.96 -11.51 9.90
CA TYR A 37 9.06 -12.51 10.95
C TYR A 37 7.79 -13.38 11.05
N GLN A 38 6.60 -12.76 11.02
CA GLN A 38 5.34 -13.51 11.04
C GLN A 38 5.18 -14.40 9.80
N SER A 39 5.52 -13.88 8.62
CA SER A 39 5.46 -14.64 7.36
C SER A 39 6.44 -15.80 7.35
N MET A 40 7.65 -15.60 7.92
CA MET A 40 8.65 -16.66 8.06
C MET A 40 8.17 -17.78 8.98
N LYS A 41 7.57 -17.42 10.13
CA LYS A 41 6.97 -18.40 11.05
C LYS A 41 5.84 -19.19 10.38
N LEU A 42 5.03 -18.54 9.55
CA LEU A 42 3.98 -19.21 8.80
C LEU A 42 4.55 -20.15 7.72
N TYR A 43 5.62 -19.73 7.04
CA TYR A 43 6.31 -20.54 6.03
C TYR A 43 6.97 -21.80 6.64
N GLN A 44 7.54 -21.68 7.84
CA GLN A 44 8.06 -22.84 8.57
C GLN A 44 6.97 -23.87 8.91
N LYS A 45 5.74 -23.41 9.17
CA LYS A 45 4.59 -24.28 9.47
C LYS A 45 4.00 -24.93 8.22
N TYR A 46 4.00 -24.22 7.09
CA TYR A 46 3.50 -24.70 5.80
C TYR A 46 4.55 -24.47 4.71
N PRO A 47 5.61 -25.31 4.66
CA PRO A 47 6.67 -25.14 3.67
C PRO A 47 6.16 -25.50 2.28
N GLY A 48 6.36 -24.59 1.32
CA GLY A 48 5.93 -24.77 -0.08
C GLY A 48 5.89 -23.44 -0.83
N LEU A 49 6.20 -23.46 -2.13
CA LEU A 49 6.10 -22.26 -2.99
C LEU A 49 4.64 -21.88 -3.29
N ASP A 50 3.74 -22.86 -3.19
CA ASP A 50 2.28 -22.77 -3.26
C ASP A 50 1.64 -22.52 -1.89
N SER A 51 2.44 -22.39 -0.83
CA SER A 51 1.92 -22.14 0.52
C SER A 51 1.32 -20.73 0.65
N CYS A 52 0.35 -20.61 1.57
CA CYS A 52 -0.23 -19.33 1.95
C CYS A 52 0.79 -18.30 2.50
N ALA A 53 2.00 -18.75 2.84
CA ALA A 53 3.06 -17.92 3.39
C ALA A 53 4.06 -17.40 2.32
N ALA A 54 4.14 -18.04 1.16
CA ALA A 54 5.16 -17.74 0.15
C ALA A 54 5.07 -16.29 -0.36
N VAL A 55 3.87 -15.84 -0.73
CA VAL A 55 3.65 -14.48 -1.24
C VAL A 55 3.88 -13.42 -0.15
N PRO A 56 3.29 -13.52 1.07
CA PRO A 56 3.60 -12.60 2.16
C PRO A 56 5.09 -12.52 2.49
N LEU A 57 5.79 -13.66 2.53
CA LEU A 57 7.22 -13.71 2.82
C LEU A 57 8.05 -12.99 1.77
N PHE A 58 7.76 -13.20 0.49
CA PHE A 58 8.43 -12.51 -0.60
C PHE A 58 8.23 -10.99 -0.53
N VAL A 59 6.98 -10.53 -0.40
CA VAL A 59 6.64 -9.10 -0.39
C VAL A 59 7.27 -8.40 0.81
N THR A 60 7.15 -8.99 2.01
CA THR A 60 7.74 -8.43 3.23
C THR A 60 9.26 -8.44 3.19
N GLY A 61 9.88 -9.44 2.57
CA GLY A 61 11.33 -9.50 2.35
C GLY A 61 11.82 -8.36 1.47
N VAL A 62 11.14 -8.12 0.34
CA VAL A 62 11.45 -6.99 -0.56
C VAL A 62 11.32 -5.65 0.17
N ILE A 63 10.26 -5.47 0.96
CA ILE A 63 10.06 -4.25 1.76
C ILE A 63 11.23 -4.02 2.73
N VAL A 64 11.65 -5.06 3.46
CA VAL A 64 12.79 -4.96 4.41
C VAL A 64 14.08 -4.63 3.67
N VAL A 65 14.36 -5.29 2.55
CA VAL A 65 15.57 -5.04 1.76
C VAL A 65 15.58 -3.61 1.22
N CYS A 66 14.48 -3.14 0.63
CA CYS A 66 14.37 -1.77 0.14
C CYS A 66 14.51 -0.74 1.28
N ALA A 67 13.89 -0.98 2.43
CA ALA A 67 14.01 -0.11 3.60
C ALA A 67 15.46 -0.04 4.11
N LEU A 68 16.18 -1.18 4.14
CA LEU A 68 17.61 -1.21 4.48
C LEU A 68 18.46 -0.44 3.47
N ILE A 69 18.22 -0.61 2.17
CA ILE A 69 18.94 0.11 1.12
C ILE A 69 18.75 1.62 1.28
N ILE A 70 17.51 2.08 1.48
CA ILE A 70 17.19 3.49 1.71
C ILE A 70 17.95 4.01 2.94
N LEU A 71 17.93 3.30 4.07
CA LEU A 71 18.65 3.70 5.27
C LEU A 71 20.17 3.74 5.08
N LEU A 72 20.75 2.80 4.33
CA LEU A 72 22.19 2.74 4.09
C LEU A 72 22.66 3.86 3.15
N ILE A 73 21.90 4.18 2.10
CA ILE A 73 22.20 5.24 1.14
C ILE A 73 21.99 6.62 1.78
N ASP A 74 20.89 6.79 2.53
CA ASP A 74 20.50 8.09 3.09
C ASP A 74 21.18 8.42 4.43
N ARG A 75 21.97 7.50 4.99
CA ARG A 75 22.85 7.78 6.15
C ARG A 75 23.82 8.94 5.89
N LYS A 76 24.20 9.18 4.63
CA LYS A 76 25.18 10.21 4.25
C LYS A 76 24.59 11.55 3.83
N LYS A 77 23.26 11.66 3.69
CA LYS A 77 22.61 12.91 3.24
C LYS A 77 22.07 13.74 4.41
N PRO A 78 22.31 15.07 4.43
CA PRO A 78 21.72 15.96 5.43
C PRO A 78 20.20 15.99 5.25
N SER A 79 19.46 15.91 6.36
CA SER A 79 17.99 16.01 6.36
C SER A 79 17.60 17.44 6.69
N GLU A 80 16.66 18.03 5.93
CA GLU A 80 16.02 19.33 6.25
C GLU A 80 15.29 19.36 7.59
N SER A 81 15.15 18.22 8.27
CA SER A 81 14.52 18.11 9.58
C SER A 81 15.45 18.50 10.75
N SER A 82 16.60 19.10 10.49
CA SER A 82 17.49 19.62 11.53
C SER A 82 16.86 20.85 12.21
N GLY A 83 16.03 20.62 13.24
CA GLY A 83 15.51 21.69 14.11
C GLY A 83 14.01 21.69 14.39
N LYS A 84 13.22 20.73 13.88
CA LYS A 84 11.77 20.63 14.19
C LYS A 84 11.49 19.58 15.28
N ALA A 85 10.51 19.85 16.12
CA ALA A 85 10.11 18.95 17.20
C ALA A 85 9.68 17.58 16.64
N ALA A 86 10.15 16.49 17.26
CA ALA A 86 9.92 15.12 16.82
C ALA A 86 8.43 14.78 16.60
N GLY A 87 7.53 15.42 17.35
CA GLY A 87 6.07 15.25 17.23
C GLY A 87 5.47 15.85 15.94
N GLU A 88 5.98 16.98 15.45
CA GLU A 88 5.49 17.59 14.20
C GLU A 88 5.97 16.81 12.98
N VAL A 89 7.21 16.34 13.01
CA VAL A 89 7.77 15.44 11.99
C VAL A 89 7.00 14.13 11.97
N PHE A 90 6.66 13.57 13.12
CA PHE A 90 5.85 12.35 13.21
C PHE A 90 4.43 12.55 12.66
N LYS A 91 3.76 13.65 13.01
CA LYS A 91 2.41 13.95 12.50
C LYS A 91 2.38 14.19 10.99
N ALA A 92 3.36 14.92 10.46
CA ALA A 92 3.50 15.15 9.02
C ALA A 92 3.83 13.84 8.28
N THR A 93 4.68 12.99 8.87
CA THR A 93 5.02 11.67 8.34
C THR A 93 3.78 10.76 8.32
N LEU A 94 2.99 10.73 9.40
CA LEU A 94 1.79 9.90 9.50
C LEU A 94 0.71 10.31 8.47
N HIS A 95 0.49 11.62 8.30
CA HIS A 95 -0.46 12.12 7.29
C HIS A 95 0.00 11.80 5.86
N THR A 96 1.32 11.78 5.63
CA THR A 96 1.89 11.41 4.33
C THR A 96 1.84 9.89 4.11
N MET A 97 2.04 9.10 5.16
CA MET A 97 2.03 7.64 5.13
C MET A 97 0.64 7.03 4.96
N PHE A 98 -0.37 7.62 5.60
CA PHE A 98 -1.73 7.09 5.64
C PHE A 98 -2.70 8.06 4.95
N PRO A 99 -2.64 8.16 3.61
CA PRO A 99 -3.74 8.80 2.90
C PRO A 99 -5.03 8.03 3.17
N LEU A 100 -6.15 8.75 3.16
CA LEU A 100 -7.47 8.19 3.46
C LEU A 100 -7.78 6.91 2.66
N ASP A 101 -7.30 6.86 1.41
CA ASP A 101 -7.39 5.70 0.53
C ASP A 101 -6.74 4.44 1.14
N VAL A 102 -5.52 4.54 1.69
CA VAL A 102 -4.81 3.42 2.34
C VAL A 102 -5.55 2.97 3.60
N LEU A 103 -6.04 3.92 4.40
CA LEU A 103 -6.77 3.62 5.62
C LEU A 103 -8.08 2.87 5.32
N VAL A 104 -8.80 3.27 4.27
CA VAL A 104 -10.00 2.56 3.81
C VAL A 104 -9.65 1.18 3.25
N THR A 105 -8.53 1.02 2.52
CA THR A 105 -8.07 -0.32 2.08
C THR A 105 -7.84 -1.24 3.27
N VAL A 106 -7.08 -0.78 4.27
CA VAL A 106 -6.77 -1.57 5.47
C VAL A 106 -8.06 -1.94 6.20
N LEU A 107 -9.00 -1.00 6.35
CA LEU A 107 -10.31 -1.27 6.96
C LEU A 107 -11.09 -2.33 6.18
N LEU A 108 -11.17 -2.22 4.85
CA LEU A 108 -11.87 -3.20 4.01
C LEU A 108 -11.22 -4.58 4.09
N ILE A 109 -9.89 -4.67 4.13
CA ILE A 109 -9.18 -5.94 4.31
C ILE A 109 -9.53 -6.55 5.67
N LEU A 110 -9.53 -5.76 6.75
CA LEU A 110 -9.90 -6.24 8.07
C LEU A 110 -11.36 -6.75 8.12
N LEU A 111 -12.30 -6.00 7.53
CA LEU A 111 -13.70 -6.41 7.41
C LEU A 111 -13.84 -7.71 6.61
N TYR A 112 -13.08 -7.85 5.53
CA TYR A 112 -13.05 -9.08 4.74
C TYR A 112 -12.50 -10.27 5.54
N CYS A 113 -11.41 -10.08 6.29
CA CYS A 113 -10.88 -11.11 7.19
C CYS A 113 -11.90 -11.53 8.25
N VAL A 114 -12.63 -10.57 8.83
CA VAL A 114 -13.71 -10.86 9.79
C VAL A 114 -14.84 -11.62 9.12
N ALA A 115 -15.26 -11.22 7.91
CA ALA A 115 -16.30 -11.91 7.15
C ALA A 115 -15.93 -13.38 6.87
N LEU A 116 -14.69 -13.64 6.47
CA LEU A 116 -14.18 -15.00 6.30
C LEU A 116 -14.17 -15.79 7.63
N ASN A 117 -13.77 -15.16 8.73
CA ASN A 117 -13.76 -15.80 10.05
C ASN A 117 -15.18 -16.16 10.54
N LEU A 118 -16.20 -15.38 10.15
CA LEU A 118 -17.62 -15.65 10.42
C LEU A 118 -18.23 -16.72 9.50
N ARG A 119 -17.42 -17.39 8.66
CA ARG A 119 -17.85 -18.44 7.72
C ARG A 119 -18.90 -17.98 6.71
N LEU A 120 -18.88 -16.71 6.31
CA LEU A 120 -19.75 -16.20 5.24
C LEU A 120 -19.45 -16.83 3.86
N GLY A 121 -18.41 -17.65 3.74
CA GLY A 121 -17.97 -18.29 2.50
C GLY A 121 -17.06 -17.35 1.70
N PHE A 122 -16.06 -17.92 1.02
CA PHE A 122 -15.09 -17.14 0.25
C PHE A 122 -15.74 -16.32 -0.87
N TYR A 123 -16.66 -16.93 -1.62
CA TYR A 123 -17.28 -16.33 -2.79
C TYR A 123 -18.08 -15.03 -2.51
N PRO A 124 -19.09 -15.03 -1.61
CA PRO A 124 -19.85 -13.81 -1.35
C PRO A 124 -19.00 -12.74 -0.66
N SER A 125 -18.10 -13.14 0.25
CA SER A 125 -17.21 -12.21 0.95
C SER A 125 -16.27 -11.50 -0.04
N THR A 126 -15.66 -12.25 -0.96
CA THR A 126 -14.76 -11.72 -2.00
C THR A 126 -15.51 -10.82 -2.97
N SER A 127 -16.73 -11.22 -3.36
CA SER A 127 -17.57 -10.43 -4.26
C SER A 127 -17.92 -9.07 -3.66
N ILE A 128 -18.39 -9.05 -2.41
CA ILE A 128 -18.74 -7.81 -1.70
C ILE A 128 -17.48 -6.96 -1.50
N PHE A 129 -16.37 -7.56 -1.07
CA PHE A 129 -15.11 -6.85 -0.87
C PHE A 129 -14.62 -6.16 -2.16
N LEU A 130 -14.53 -6.90 -3.26
CA LEU A 130 -14.10 -6.36 -4.55
C LEU A 130 -15.03 -5.26 -5.04
N TRP A 131 -16.34 -5.48 -4.96
CA TRP A 131 -17.33 -4.52 -5.42
C TRP A 131 -17.25 -3.20 -4.64
N VAL A 132 -17.17 -3.28 -3.31
CA VAL A 132 -17.03 -2.10 -2.44
C VAL A 132 -15.69 -1.39 -2.68
N ALA A 133 -14.59 -2.13 -2.77
CA ALA A 133 -13.26 -1.57 -3.02
C ALA A 133 -13.21 -0.85 -4.38
N MET A 134 -13.63 -1.50 -5.47
CA MET A 134 -13.66 -0.88 -6.80
C MET A 134 -14.53 0.37 -6.85
N THR A 135 -15.71 0.32 -6.20
CA THR A 135 -16.63 1.47 -6.16
C THR A 135 -16.02 2.64 -5.38
N TRP A 136 -15.31 2.36 -4.28
CA TRP A 136 -14.63 3.39 -3.50
C TRP A 136 -13.47 4.03 -4.27
N PHE A 137 -12.59 3.23 -4.90
CA PHE A 137 -11.43 3.77 -5.62
C PHE A 137 -11.81 4.48 -6.92
N MET A 138 -12.80 3.99 -7.66
CA MET A 138 -13.27 4.68 -8.87
C MET A 138 -13.99 5.99 -8.59
N ARG A 139 -14.52 6.20 -7.38
CA ARG A 139 -15.10 7.49 -6.96
C ARG A 139 -14.12 8.64 -7.15
N LYS A 140 -12.81 8.42 -6.97
CA LYS A 140 -11.79 9.46 -7.05
C LYS A 140 -11.68 10.10 -8.45
N ASN A 141 -11.86 9.30 -9.51
CA ASN A 141 -11.91 9.82 -10.88
C ASN A 141 -13.11 10.77 -11.09
N TYR A 142 -14.24 10.50 -10.43
CA TYR A 142 -15.42 11.36 -10.50
C TYR A 142 -15.35 12.56 -9.55
N LEU A 143 -14.68 12.42 -8.39
CA LEU A 143 -14.36 13.50 -7.47
C LEU A 143 -13.47 14.55 -8.12
N ALA A 144 -12.44 14.12 -8.86
CA ALA A 144 -11.57 15.00 -9.63
C ALA A 144 -12.31 15.76 -10.74
N ALA A 145 -13.42 15.19 -11.24
CA ALA A 145 -14.27 15.79 -12.27
C ALA A 145 -15.39 16.70 -11.71
N GLY A 146 -15.44 16.94 -10.40
CA GLY A 146 -16.43 17.82 -9.75
C GLY A 146 -17.89 17.33 -9.81
N ARG A 147 -18.13 16.08 -10.21
CA ARG A 147 -19.48 15.49 -10.36
C ARG A 147 -19.72 14.45 -9.27
N ILE A 148 -20.10 14.90 -8.08
CA ILE A 148 -20.56 14.02 -7.00
C ILE A 148 -22.07 13.99 -6.99
N ASP A 149 -22.66 13.20 -7.90
CA ASP A 149 -24.07 12.86 -7.81
C ASP A 149 -24.21 11.43 -7.26
N GLN A 150 -25.14 11.23 -6.32
CA GLN A 150 -25.51 9.90 -5.84
C GLN A 150 -25.92 8.98 -7.00
N LYS A 151 -26.50 9.55 -8.06
CA LYS A 151 -26.82 8.84 -9.32
C LYS A 151 -25.57 8.33 -10.05
N VAL A 152 -24.46 9.07 -10.03
CA VAL A 152 -23.20 8.64 -10.64
C VAL A 152 -22.59 7.49 -9.84
N LEU A 153 -22.64 7.55 -8.50
CA LEU A 153 -22.17 6.46 -7.64
C LEU A 153 -22.93 5.16 -7.90
N VAL A 154 -24.27 5.19 -7.98
CA VAL A 154 -25.08 4.00 -8.26
C VAL A 154 -24.80 3.45 -9.67
N ARG A 155 -24.65 4.33 -10.67
CA ARG A 155 -24.31 3.91 -12.04
C ARG A 155 -22.93 3.27 -12.13
N THR A 156 -21.95 3.82 -11.41
CA THR A 156 -20.60 3.27 -11.33
C THR A 156 -20.59 1.95 -10.58
N ALA A 157 -21.32 1.84 -9.46
CA ALA A 157 -21.48 0.59 -8.71
C ALA A 157 -22.10 -0.52 -9.59
N GLY A 158 -23.09 -0.19 -10.43
CA GLY A 158 -23.68 -1.14 -11.39
C GLY A 158 -22.68 -1.60 -12.45
N LYS A 159 -21.88 -0.69 -13.03
CA LYS A 159 -20.81 -1.05 -13.98
C LYS A 159 -19.72 -1.89 -13.31
N ASN A 160 -19.39 -1.58 -12.06
CA ASN A 160 -18.37 -2.28 -11.29
C ASN A 160 -18.79 -3.70 -10.92
N LEU A 161 -20.08 -4.02 -10.94
CA LEU A 161 -20.56 -5.39 -10.79
C LEU A 161 -20.01 -6.30 -11.89
N ILE A 162 -19.96 -5.81 -13.14
CA ILE A 162 -19.42 -6.55 -14.29
C ILE A 162 -17.91 -6.76 -14.13
N TRP A 163 -17.18 -5.71 -13.74
CA TRP A 163 -15.75 -5.81 -13.46
C TRP A 163 -15.44 -6.75 -12.29
N THR A 164 -16.29 -6.74 -11.27
CA THR A 164 -16.19 -7.65 -10.13
C THR A 164 -16.42 -9.09 -10.57
N ALA A 165 -17.44 -9.35 -11.38
CA ALA A 165 -17.68 -10.68 -11.93
C ALA A 165 -16.50 -11.19 -12.77
N LEU A 166 -15.93 -10.33 -13.63
CA LEU A 166 -14.75 -10.66 -14.42
C LEU A 166 -13.52 -10.93 -13.54
N ALA A 167 -13.31 -10.12 -12.51
CA ALA A 167 -12.23 -10.32 -11.54
C ALA A 167 -12.39 -11.64 -10.77
N ILE A 168 -13.61 -12.00 -10.35
CA ILE A 168 -13.87 -13.28 -9.69
C ILE A 168 -13.57 -14.44 -10.63
N ILE A 169 -14.02 -14.38 -11.89
CA ILE A 169 -13.71 -15.41 -12.89
C ILE A 169 -12.20 -15.58 -13.03
N PHE A 170 -11.47 -14.46 -13.14
CA PHE A 170 -10.01 -14.49 -13.23
C PHE A 170 -9.37 -15.10 -11.97
N ILE A 171 -9.80 -14.70 -10.77
CA ILE A 171 -9.34 -15.26 -9.50
C ILE A 171 -9.58 -16.76 -9.48
N LEU A 172 -10.77 -17.23 -9.88
CA LEU A 172 -11.08 -18.66 -9.89
C LEU A 172 -10.18 -19.43 -10.85
N ILE A 173 -9.92 -18.89 -12.04
CA ILE A 173 -9.02 -19.53 -13.00
C ILE A 173 -7.62 -19.64 -12.38
N VAL A 174 -7.08 -18.55 -11.83
CA VAL A 174 -5.74 -18.54 -11.25
C VAL A 174 -5.65 -19.46 -10.03
N PHE A 175 -6.56 -19.38 -9.08
CA PHE A 175 -6.50 -20.19 -7.86
C PHE A 175 -6.75 -21.68 -8.12
N THR A 176 -7.64 -22.01 -9.05
CA THR A 176 -7.96 -23.41 -9.38
C THR A 176 -6.87 -24.03 -10.26
N TYR A 177 -6.43 -23.34 -11.31
CA TYR A 177 -5.51 -23.93 -12.29
C TYR A 177 -4.03 -23.69 -11.99
N LEU A 178 -3.68 -22.52 -11.44
CA LEU A 178 -2.28 -22.17 -11.17
C LEU A 178 -1.86 -22.63 -9.77
N PHE A 179 -2.69 -22.38 -8.75
CA PHE A 179 -2.35 -22.71 -7.36
C PHE A 179 -2.94 -24.04 -6.87
N LYS A 180 -3.89 -24.67 -7.59
CA LYS A 180 -4.58 -25.91 -7.18
C LYS A 180 -5.14 -25.86 -5.75
N VAL A 181 -5.52 -24.67 -5.28
CA VAL A 181 -6.03 -24.48 -3.91
C VAL A 181 -7.54 -24.69 -3.92
N VAL A 182 -8.03 -25.57 -3.04
CA VAL A 182 -9.46 -25.69 -2.74
C VAL A 182 -9.85 -24.50 -1.86
N LEU A 183 -10.60 -23.56 -2.42
CA LEU A 183 -11.09 -22.38 -1.71
C LEU A 183 -12.24 -22.79 -0.75
N PRO A 184 -12.20 -22.39 0.54
CA PRO A 184 -13.21 -22.77 1.54
C PRO A 184 -14.56 -22.02 1.41
#